data_AF-A0A2V6WDU2-F1
#
_entry.id   AF-A0A2V6WDU2-F1
#
_cell.length_a   1.000
_cell.length_b   1.000
_cell.length_c   1.000
_cell.angle_alpha   90.00
_cell.angle_beta   90.00
_cell.angle_gamma   90.00
#
_symmetry.space_group_name_H-M   'P 1'
#
loop_
_entity.id
_entity.type
_entity.pdbx_description
1 polymer ?
#
loop_
_entity_poly.entity_id
_entity_poly.type
_entity_poly.pdbx_seq_one_letter_code
_entity_poly.pdbx_strand_id
1 'polypeptide(L)'
;MIRPNLLAWQWRDYVAKHRDRTNLLIHIVAVPLFQVATLLLVGALLGRSLIAAIVAVIAMVIALVLQGRGHRREPETPMPFNGAADFVSRFVVEQWITFPRFVLSGAWAENLRRARRPA
;
A
#
# COMPACT_ATOMS: atom_id res chain seq x y z
N MET A 1 18.18 -1.06 -7.92
CA MET A 1 17.74 -1.94 -9.02
C MET A 1 16.37 -2.52 -8.67
N ILE A 2 15.49 -2.78 -9.66
CA ILE A 2 14.20 -3.44 -9.44
C ILE A 2 14.44 -4.93 -9.14
N ARG A 3 13.66 -5.52 -8.23
CA ARG A 3 13.80 -6.95 -7.88
C ARG A 3 13.34 -7.88 -9.01
N PRO A 4 14.04 -9.00 -9.24
CA PRO A 4 13.55 -10.02 -10.17
C PRO A 4 12.25 -10.62 -9.64
N ASN A 5 11.32 -10.93 -10.55
CA ASN A 5 10.02 -11.54 -10.21
C ASN A 5 9.26 -10.78 -9.11
N LEU A 6 9.29 -9.43 -9.15
CA LEU A 6 8.77 -8.55 -8.10
C LEU A 6 7.38 -8.94 -7.58
N LEU A 7 6.44 -9.26 -8.47
CA LEU A 7 5.09 -9.68 -8.09
C LEU A 7 5.07 -10.94 -7.24
N ALA A 8 5.74 -11.99 -7.69
CA ALA A 8 5.83 -13.25 -6.96
C ALA A 8 6.60 -13.07 -5.64
N TRP A 9 7.70 -12.31 -5.68
CA TRP A 9 8.50 -11.99 -4.50
C TRP A 9 7.69 -11.23 -3.45
N GLN A 10 6.96 -10.19 -3.85
CA GLN A 10 6.17 -9.38 -2.92
C GLN A 10 4.99 -10.17 -2.36
N TRP A 11 4.33 -10.99 -3.18
CA TRP A 11 3.19 -11.81 -2.75
C TRP A 11 3.57 -12.91 -1.75
N ARG A 12 4.72 -13.57 -1.94
CA ARG A 12 5.13 -14.79 -1.20
C ARG A 12 4.96 -14.67 0.31
N ASP A 13 5.35 -13.54 0.88
CA ASP A 13 5.28 -13.31 2.32
C ASP A 13 4.21 -12.28 2.71
N TYR A 14 3.49 -11.68 1.75
CA TYR A 14 2.59 -10.55 1.99
C TYR A 14 1.53 -10.88 3.04
N VAL A 15 0.84 -12.01 2.85
CA VAL A 15 -0.21 -12.50 3.75
C VAL A 15 0.35 -12.79 5.14
N ALA A 16 1.54 -13.40 5.21
CA ALA A 16 2.15 -13.75 6.49
C ALA A 16 2.60 -12.51 7.27
N LYS A 17 2.98 -11.42 6.59
CA LYS A 17 3.55 -10.21 7.20
C LYS A 17 2.54 -9.12 7.55
N HIS A 18 1.28 -9.24 7.13
CA HIS A 18 0.22 -8.27 7.42
C HIS A 18 -0.73 -8.79 8.50
N ARG A 19 -0.32 -8.71 9.77
CA ARG A 19 -1.05 -9.28 10.91
C ARG A 19 -1.54 -8.25 11.91
N ASP A 20 -0.94 -7.05 11.97
CA ASP A 20 -1.41 -6.01 12.88
C ASP A 20 -2.78 -5.48 12.46
N ARG A 21 -3.72 -5.52 13.40
CA ARG A 21 -5.11 -5.07 13.18
C ARG A 21 -5.18 -3.64 12.67
N THR A 22 -4.40 -2.75 13.28
CA THR A 22 -4.41 -1.33 12.94
C THR A 22 -3.78 -1.12 11.57
N ASN A 23 -2.70 -1.82 11.24
CA ASN A 23 -2.11 -1.80 9.90
C ASN A 23 -3.11 -2.23 8.82
N LEU A 24 -3.83 -3.33 9.05
CA LEU A 24 -4.86 -3.84 8.14
C LEU A 24 -5.98 -2.82 7.89
N LEU A 25 -6.44 -2.12 8.94
CA LEU A 25 -7.46 -1.08 8.86
C LEU A 25 -6.94 0.20 8.21
N ILE A 26 -5.67 0.55 8.43
CA ILE A 26 -5.04 1.67 7.73
C ILE A 26 -4.97 1.38 6.23
N HIS A 27 -4.50 0.19 5.84
CA HIS A 27 -4.30 -0.15 4.43
C HIS A 27 -5.60 -0.20 3.63
N ILE A 28 -6.70 -0.72 4.20
CA ILE A 28 -7.98 -0.80 3.49
C ILE A 28 -8.55 0.58 3.13
N VAL A 29 -8.12 1.65 3.81
CA VAL A 29 -8.50 3.04 3.51
C VAL A 29 -7.41 3.76 2.71
N ALA A 30 -6.15 3.63 3.13
CA ALA A 30 -5.04 4.39 2.57
C ALA A 30 -4.70 3.96 1.13
N VAL A 31 -4.84 2.68 0.77
CA VAL A 31 -4.56 2.21 -0.59
C VAL A 31 -5.60 2.76 -1.59
N PRO A 32 -6.92 2.65 -1.35
CA PRO A 32 -7.92 3.31 -2.21
C PRO A 32 -7.76 4.82 -2.28
N LEU A 33 -7.44 5.48 -1.16
CA LEU A 33 -7.14 6.93 -1.16
C LEU A 33 -5.98 7.25 -2.11
N PHE A 34 -4.90 6.49 -2.05
CA PHE A 34 -3.76 6.68 -2.95
C PHE A 34 -4.15 6.46 -4.42
N GLN A 35 -4.93 5.43 -4.72
CA GLN A 35 -5.41 5.14 -6.08
C GLN A 35 -6.27 6.29 -6.63
N VAL A 36 -7.27 6.73 -5.86
CA VAL A 36 -8.13 7.86 -6.24
C VAL A 36 -7.33 9.13 -6.43
N ALA A 37 -6.40 9.43 -5.51
CA ALA A 37 -5.54 10.59 -5.63
C ALA A 37 -4.60 10.50 -6.85
N THR A 38 -4.11 9.31 -7.20
CA THR A 38 -3.33 9.09 -8.43
C THR A 38 -4.16 9.37 -9.67
N LEU A 39 -5.40 8.86 -9.74
CA LEU A 39 -6.31 9.12 -10.85
C LEU A 39 -6.69 10.61 -10.94
N LEU A 40 -6.92 11.26 -9.80
CA LEU A 40 -7.16 12.70 -9.71
C LEU A 40 -5.96 13.48 -10.24
N LEU A 41 -4.74 13.10 -9.89
CA LEU A 41 -3.53 13.76 -10.38
C LEU A 41 -3.44 13.65 -11.91
N VAL A 42 -3.66 12.46 -12.46
CA VAL A 42 -3.67 12.26 -13.93
C VAL A 42 -4.73 13.14 -14.59
N GLY A 43 -5.97 13.12 -14.07
CA GLY A 43 -7.05 13.96 -14.59
C GLY A 43 -6.76 15.45 -14.47
N ALA A 44 -6.17 15.89 -13.36
CA ALA A 44 -5.79 17.28 -13.12
C ALA A 44 -4.71 17.76 -14.09
N LEU A 45 -3.71 16.92 -14.39
CA LEU A 45 -2.66 17.25 -15.36
C LEU A 45 -3.22 17.35 -16.79
N LEU A 46 -4.07 16.40 -17.19
CA LEU A 46 -4.73 16.43 -18.50
C LEU A 46 -5.66 17.65 -18.64
N GLY A 47 -6.39 17.98 -17.57
CA GLY A 47 -7.28 19.14 -17.49
C GLY A 47 -6.58 20.46 -17.14
N ARG A 48 -5.25 20.46 -16.96
CA ARG A 48 -4.43 21.62 -16.57
C ARG A 48 -4.91 22.34 -15.30
N SER A 49 -5.47 21.60 -14.34
CA SER A 49 -5.95 22.15 -13.06
C SER A 49 -4.87 22.03 -11.99
N LEU A 50 -4.19 23.15 -11.70
CA LEU A 50 -3.16 23.20 -10.67
C LEU A 50 -3.71 22.88 -9.26
N ILE A 51 -4.90 23.41 -8.92
CA ILE A 51 -5.51 23.17 -7.61
C ILE A 51 -5.79 21.68 -7.41
N ALA A 52 -6.39 21.02 -8.40
CA ALA A 52 -6.67 19.59 -8.31
C ALA A 52 -5.38 18.75 -8.21
N ALA A 53 -4.32 19.16 -8.91
CA ALA A 53 -3.02 18.50 -8.83
C ALA A 53 -2.40 18.63 -7.42
N ILE A 54 -2.47 19.81 -6.79
CA ILE A 54 -2.00 20.02 -5.42
C ILE A 54 -2.78 19.14 -4.43
N VAL A 55 -4.12 19.15 -4.52
CA VAL A 55 -4.99 18.32 -3.67
C VAL A 55 -4.64 16.84 -3.82
N ALA A 56 -4.44 16.37 -5.06
CA ALA A 56 -4.05 15.01 -5.35
C ALA A 56 -2.71 14.64 -4.70
N VAL A 57 -1.68 15.49 -4.86
CA VAL A 57 -0.36 15.25 -4.25
C VAL A 57 -0.45 15.20 -2.73
N ILE A 58 -1.18 16.12 -2.10
CA ILE A 58 -1.39 16.11 -0.64
C ILE A 58 -2.05 14.81 -0.20
N ALA A 59 -3.11 14.37 -0.88
CA ALA A 59 -3.79 13.11 -0.57
C ALA A 59 -2.87 11.88 -0.74
N MET A 60 -2.05 11.85 -1.80
CA MET A 60 -1.05 10.79 -2.01
C MET A 60 -0.02 10.76 -0.87
N VAL A 61 0.47 11.91 -0.41
CA VAL A 61 1.43 12.01 0.70
C VAL A 61 0.79 11.53 2.00
N ILE A 62 -0.45 11.92 2.29
CA ILE A 62 -1.19 11.45 3.48
C ILE A 62 -1.31 9.92 3.43
N ALA A 63 -1.75 9.36 2.30
CA ALA A 63 -1.87 7.92 2.15
C ALA A 63 -0.54 7.18 2.35
N LEU A 64 0.55 7.68 1.76
CA LEU A 64 1.90 7.12 1.92
C LEU A 64 2.35 7.13 3.38
N VAL A 65 2.15 8.25 4.08
CA VAL A 65 2.52 8.39 5.49
C VAL A 65 1.70 7.45 6.37
N LEU A 66 0.40 7.32 6.13
CA LEU A 66 -0.47 6.39 6.85
C LEU A 66 0.00 4.95 6.66
N GLN A 67 0.23 4.51 5.42
CA GLN A 67 0.75 3.18 5.13
C GLN A 67 2.10 2.93 5.81
N GLY A 68 3.03 3.91 5.75
CA GLY A 68 4.32 3.82 6.44
C GLY A 68 4.19 3.69 7.95
N ARG A 69 3.21 4.38 8.58
CA ARG A 69 2.90 4.21 10.01
C ARG A 69 2.28 2.86 10.33
N GLY A 70 1.40 2.36 9.47
CA GLY A 70 0.82 1.03 9.59
C GLY A 70 1.91 -0.06 9.55
N HIS A 71 2.77 -0.03 8.53
CA HIS A 71 3.85 -1.00 8.34
C HIS A 71 4.82 -1.08 9.52
N ARG A 72 5.08 0.04 10.22
CA ARG A 72 5.92 0.06 11.44
C ARG A 72 5.35 -0.70 12.62
N ARG A 73 4.06 -1.08 12.56
CA ARG A 73 3.38 -1.84 13.61
C ARG A 73 3.45 -3.35 13.39
N GLU A 74 3.85 -3.78 12.20
CA GLU A 74 4.00 -5.20 11.94
C GLU A 74 5.17 -5.77 12.74
N PRO A 75 5.05 -7.02 13.28
CA PRO A 75 6.12 -7.63 14.06
C PRO A 75 7.40 -7.87 13.24
N GLU A 76 7.24 -8.19 11.96
CA GLU A 76 8.35 -8.44 11.05
C GLU A 76 8.77 -7.16 10.35
N THR A 77 10.05 -6.81 10.45
CA THR A 77 10.59 -5.65 9.74
C THR A 77 10.63 -5.92 8.24
N PRO A 78 10.10 -5.02 7.39
CA PRO A 78 10.19 -5.17 5.94
C PRO A 78 11.65 -5.23 5.48
N MET A 79 11.92 -6.02 4.44
CA MET A 79 13.25 -6.05 3.83
C MET A 79 13.65 -4.63 3.36
N PRO A 80 14.88 -4.16 3.66
CA PRO A 80 15.36 -2.86 3.23
C PRO A 80 15.25 -2.66 1.71
N PHE A 81 15.09 -1.41 1.28
CA PHE A 81 15.04 -1.08 -0.13
C PHE A 81 16.43 -1.09 -0.76
N ASN A 82 16.56 -1.66 -1.95
CA ASN A 82 17.79 -1.64 -2.75
C ASN A 82 17.96 -0.31 -3.53
N GLY A 83 17.47 0.80 -2.96
CA GLY A 83 17.41 2.14 -3.56
C GLY A 83 16.01 2.59 -3.99
N ALA A 84 15.92 3.81 -4.53
CA ALA A 84 14.65 4.48 -4.87
C ALA A 84 13.79 3.69 -5.87
N ALA A 85 14.39 3.09 -6.89
CA ALA A 85 13.65 2.28 -7.88
C ALA A 85 13.02 1.02 -7.25
N ASP A 86 13.68 0.39 -6.27
CA ASP A 86 13.11 -0.76 -5.53
C ASP A 86 11.93 -0.30 -4.67
N PHE A 87 12.08 0.84 -3.98
CA PHE A 87 10.99 1.44 -3.22
C PHE A 87 9.78 1.75 -4.10
N VAL A 88 9.96 2.51 -5.18
CA VAL A 88 8.87 2.93 -6.07
C VAL A 88 8.19 1.72 -6.70
N SER A 89 8.95 0.75 -7.21
CA SER A 89 8.36 -0.44 -7.84
C SER A 89 7.57 -1.30 -6.85
N ARG A 90 8.11 -1.57 -5.65
CA ARG A 90 7.38 -2.28 -4.59
C ARG A 90 6.11 -1.54 -4.19
N PHE A 91 6.21 -0.23 -4.01
CA PHE A 91 5.07 0.58 -3.60
C PHE A 91 3.97 0.60 -4.66
N VAL A 92 4.30 0.86 -5.94
CA VAL A 92 3.33 0.85 -7.05
C VAL A 92 2.66 -0.52 -7.18
N VAL A 93 3.44 -1.61 -7.16
CA VAL A 93 2.87 -2.95 -7.25
C VAL A 93 2.00 -3.28 -6.04
N GLU A 94 2.36 -2.80 -4.85
CA GLU A 94 1.52 -2.92 -3.66
C GLU A 94 0.16 -2.24 -3.86
N GLN A 95 0.17 -0.98 -4.30
CA GLN A 95 -1.06 -0.20 -4.46
C GLN A 95 -2.02 -0.83 -5.47
N TRP A 96 -1.51 -1.31 -6.60
CA TRP A 96 -2.34 -1.65 -7.75
C TRP A 96 -2.56 -3.15 -7.95
N ILE A 97 -1.72 -4.01 -7.38
CA ILE A 97 -1.76 -5.45 -7.63
C ILE A 97 -1.79 -6.24 -6.33
N THR A 98 -0.75 -6.12 -5.49
CA THR A 98 -0.57 -7.00 -4.33
C THR A 98 -1.64 -6.77 -3.26
N PHE A 99 -1.92 -5.51 -2.89
CA PHE A 99 -2.96 -5.23 -1.89
C PHE A 99 -4.38 -5.52 -2.40
N PRO A 100 -4.79 -5.11 -3.63
CA PRO A 100 -6.07 -5.53 -4.19
C PRO A 100 -6.22 -7.06 -4.21
N ARG A 101 -5.18 -7.79 -4.64
CA ARG A 101 -5.17 -9.27 -4.60
C ARG A 101 -5.32 -9.80 -3.17
N PHE A 102 -4.65 -9.19 -2.18
CA PHE A 102 -4.76 -9.57 -0.77
C PHE A 102 -6.18 -9.42 -0.21
N VAL A 103 -6.88 -8.35 -0.60
CA VAL A 103 -8.29 -8.13 -0.24
C VAL A 103 -9.20 -9.12 -0.96
N LEU A 104 -9.09 -9.21 -2.29
CA LEU A 104 -9.98 -10.01 -3.14
C LEU A 104 -9.83 -11.52 -2.93
N SER A 105 -8.66 -11.99 -2.50
CA SER A 105 -8.46 -13.40 -2.11
C SER A 105 -9.07 -13.77 -0.75
N GLY A 106 -9.57 -12.79 0.01
CA GLY A 106 -10.12 -13.00 1.36
C GLY A 106 -9.07 -13.05 2.48
N ALA A 107 -7.78 -13.06 2.12
CA ALA A 107 -6.67 -13.12 3.08
C ALA A 107 -6.65 -11.92 4.04
N TRP A 108 -7.02 -10.72 3.57
CA TRP A 108 -7.18 -9.55 4.45
C TRP A 108 -8.23 -9.78 5.54
N ALA A 109 -9.40 -10.32 5.17
CA ALA A 109 -10.49 -10.55 6.11
C ALA A 109 -10.14 -11.66 7.11
N GLU A 110 -9.42 -12.68 6.66
CA GLU A 110 -8.88 -13.72 7.53
C GLU A 110 -7.89 -13.16 8.55
N ASN A 111 -6.90 -12.39 8.10
CA ASN A 111 -5.92 -11.78 9.00
C ASN A 111 -6.57 -10.80 9.98
N LEU A 112 -7.57 -10.03 9.54
CA LEU A 112 -8.31 -9.13 10.42
C LEU A 112 -9.08 -9.89 11.51
N ARG A 113 -9.67 -11.04 11.19
CA ARG A 113 -10.34 -11.92 12.18
C ARG A 113 -9.33 -12.53 13.14
N ARG A 114 -8.18 -12.99 12.65
CA ARG A 114 -7.10 -13.55 13.49
C ARG A 114 -6.57 -12.49 14.47
N ALA A 115 -6.36 -11.26 14.00
CA ALA A 115 -5.90 -10.15 14.84
C ALA A 115 -6.92 -9.65 15.89
N ARG A 116 -8.19 -10.09 15.82
CA ARG A 116 -9.21 -9.82 16.87
C ARG A 116 -9.14 -10.81 18.03
N ARG A 117 -8.63 -12.01 17.80
CA ARG A 117 -8.61 -13.05 18.84
C ARG A 117 -7.41 -12.80 19.76
N PRO A 118 -7.59 -12.70 21.09
CA PRO A 118 -6.45 -12.75 22.00
C PRO A 118 -5.72 -14.09 21.77
N ALA A 119 -4.39 -14.03 21.79
CA ALA A 119 -3.52 -15.20 21.69
C ALA A 119 -3.72 -16.12 22.90
#